data_AF-A0A7Y2P2G1-F1
#
_entry.id   AF-A0A7Y2P2G1-F1
#
_cell.length_a   1.000
_cell.length_b   1.000
_cell.length_c   1.000
_cell.angle_alpha   90.00
_cell.angle_beta   90.00
_cell.angle_gamma   90.00
#
_symmetry.space_group_name_H-M   'P 1'
#
loop_
_entity.id
_entity.type
_entity.pdbx_description
1 polymer ?
#
loop_
_entity_poly.entity_id
_entity_poly.type
_entity_poly.pdbx_seq_one_letter_code
_entity_poly.pdbx_strand_id
1 'polypeptide(L)'
;VPYVAPLNLAEEDPRIYHFLRNVGTKECRKKIIKYQREVLRRADELIPMYRKRAEKNGYTYSIGSERMIFEYIVLEYSFAFWQWGKEDCSDIPSVDATNKELLKHLETNSSFRYFADQGLEPIAPFFYQAYTEMGYYGYDITDFKDLLREVEEPTSKIFLPKDSNLDFDCSLMHDINIWVQKHGNNMLFIYGENDTWSATAVQLTGETNAVKMVKEGGAHRTRINSFDEKEKERIFSTLEEWLGIEIERK
;
A
#
# COMPACT_ATOMS: atom_id res chain seq x y z
N VAL A 1 -6.87 9.31 -17.68
CA VAL A 1 -7.53 8.58 -16.57
C VAL A 1 -6.46 8.06 -15.61
N PRO A 2 -6.14 8.77 -14.52
CA PRO A 2 -5.22 8.26 -13.50
C PRO A 2 -5.91 7.19 -12.62
N TYR A 3 -5.30 6.01 -12.52
CA TYR A 3 -5.73 4.95 -11.60
C TYR A 3 -4.87 4.97 -10.35
N VAL A 4 -5.49 4.85 -9.19
CA VAL A 4 -4.86 4.90 -7.86
C VAL A 4 -4.19 6.23 -7.54
N ALA A 5 -3.37 6.80 -8.42
CA ALA A 5 -2.82 8.17 -8.39
C ALA A 5 -2.71 8.80 -6.98
N PRO A 6 -1.84 8.24 -6.10
CA PRO A 6 -1.60 8.79 -4.79
C PRO A 6 -0.77 10.08 -4.93
N LEU A 7 -1.07 11.08 -4.10
CA LEU A 7 -0.31 12.32 -3.99
C LEU A 7 0.10 12.50 -2.53
N ASN A 8 1.24 11.91 -2.14
CA ASN A 8 1.79 12.10 -0.80
C ASN A 8 2.35 13.53 -0.68
N LEU A 9 2.19 14.14 0.50
CA LEU A 9 2.58 15.53 0.76
C LEU A 9 3.63 15.65 1.88
N ALA A 10 4.19 14.52 2.31
CA ALA A 10 5.25 14.43 3.31
C ALA A 10 6.13 13.21 3.00
N GLU A 11 7.34 13.18 3.57
CA GLU A 11 8.31 12.08 3.38
C GLU A 11 7.67 10.74 3.73
N GLU A 12 6.98 10.69 4.87
CA GLU A 12 6.06 9.61 5.25
C GLU A 12 4.69 10.21 5.58
N ASP A 13 3.68 9.95 4.75
CA ASP A 13 2.40 10.66 4.81
C ASP A 13 1.47 10.09 5.89
N PRO A 14 1.12 10.87 6.94
CA PRO A 14 0.34 10.37 8.06
C PRO A 14 -1.11 10.03 7.72
N ARG A 15 -1.62 10.48 6.56
CA ARG A 15 -2.96 10.12 6.08
C ARG A 15 -3.10 8.62 5.88
N ILE A 16 -2.01 7.93 5.54
CA ILE A 16 -2.00 6.47 5.36
C ILE A 16 -2.25 5.76 6.70
N TYR A 17 -1.64 6.22 7.79
CA TYR A 17 -1.89 5.67 9.13
C TYR A 17 -3.32 5.95 9.59
N HIS A 18 -3.83 7.15 9.30
CA HIS A 18 -5.21 7.48 9.60
C HIS A 18 -6.19 6.57 8.84
N PHE A 19 -5.92 6.30 7.56
CA PHE A 19 -6.71 5.37 6.75
C PHE A 19 -6.69 3.96 7.34
N LEU A 20 -5.51 3.40 7.64
CA LEU A 20 -5.39 2.05 8.19
C LEU A 20 -6.11 1.87 9.54
N ARG A 21 -6.22 2.94 10.35
CA ARG A 21 -6.99 2.92 11.61
C ARG A 21 -8.51 2.93 11.41
N ASN A 22 -9.00 3.24 10.21
CA ASN A 22 -10.42 3.45 9.92
C ASN A 22 -11.01 2.55 8.82
N VAL A 23 -10.19 2.02 7.91
CA VAL A 23 -10.62 1.17 6.78
C VAL A 23 -11.32 -0.11 7.23
N GLY A 24 -12.37 -0.49 6.51
CA GLY A 24 -13.20 -1.66 6.80
C GLY A 24 -13.86 -1.63 8.19
N THR A 25 -14.16 -2.80 8.73
CA THR A 25 -14.81 -2.92 10.05
C THR A 25 -13.78 -2.92 11.19
N LYS A 26 -14.19 -2.44 12.36
CA LYS A 26 -13.36 -2.44 13.58
C LYS A 26 -12.97 -3.87 13.98
N GLU A 27 -13.87 -4.82 13.78
CA GLU A 27 -13.66 -6.25 14.01
C GLU A 27 -12.54 -6.77 13.11
N CYS A 28 -12.51 -6.32 11.85
CA CYS A 28 -11.47 -6.74 10.93
C CYS A 28 -10.09 -6.20 11.31
N ARG A 29 -10.01 -4.89 11.60
CA ARG A 29 -8.76 -4.27 12.06
C ARG A 29 -8.20 -4.94 13.32
N LYS A 30 -9.07 -5.33 14.26
CA LYS A 30 -8.67 -6.11 15.43
C LYS A 30 -8.14 -7.50 15.08
N LYS A 31 -8.72 -8.19 14.11
CA LYS A 31 -8.21 -9.48 13.63
C LYS A 31 -6.83 -9.35 13.01
N ILE A 32 -6.62 -8.33 12.17
CA ILE A 32 -5.32 -8.01 11.55
C ILE A 32 -4.25 -7.80 12.63
N ILE A 33 -4.52 -6.94 13.62
CA ILE A 33 -3.60 -6.68 14.74
C ILE A 33 -3.32 -7.97 15.54
N LYS A 34 -4.36 -8.75 15.87
CA LYS A 34 -4.20 -10.01 16.62
C LYS A 34 -3.34 -11.01 15.85
N TYR A 35 -3.54 -11.11 14.54
CA TYR A 35 -2.76 -11.97 13.65
C TYR A 35 -1.29 -11.52 13.59
N GLN A 36 -1.02 -10.23 13.32
CA GLN A 36 0.35 -9.69 13.29
C GLN A 36 1.07 -9.92 14.61
N ARG A 37 0.41 -9.66 15.75
CA ARG A 37 0.97 -9.94 17.08
C ARG A 37 1.32 -11.42 17.26
N GLU A 38 0.48 -12.33 16.79
CA GLU A 38 0.77 -13.76 16.89
C GLU A 38 1.96 -14.19 16.04
N VAL A 39 2.06 -13.67 14.81
CA VAL A 39 3.21 -13.90 13.94
C VAL A 39 4.51 -13.37 14.57
N LEU A 40 4.48 -12.17 15.18
CA LEU A 40 5.65 -11.61 15.88
C LEU A 40 6.04 -12.43 17.12
N ARG A 41 5.07 -12.92 17.91
CA ARG A 41 5.35 -13.79 19.07
C ARG A 41 6.04 -15.08 18.67
N ARG A 42 5.63 -15.68 17.54
CA ARG A 42 6.20 -16.91 17.01
C ARG A 42 7.38 -16.67 16.06
N ALA A 43 7.92 -15.46 15.99
CA ALA A 43 8.97 -15.12 15.03
C ALA A 43 10.17 -16.08 15.11
N ASP A 44 10.59 -16.51 16.31
CA ASP A 44 11.71 -17.43 16.49
C ASP A 44 11.48 -18.82 15.85
N GLU A 45 10.21 -19.25 15.76
CA GLU A 45 9.81 -20.50 15.09
C GLU A 45 9.53 -20.31 13.60
N LEU A 46 9.03 -19.14 13.21
CA LEU A 46 8.63 -18.83 11.83
C LEU A 46 9.80 -18.42 10.94
N ILE A 47 10.81 -17.74 11.49
CA ILE A 47 11.99 -17.27 10.74
C ILE A 47 12.72 -18.43 10.05
N PRO A 48 13.02 -19.59 10.71
CA PRO A 48 13.63 -20.72 10.01
C PRO A 48 12.80 -21.26 8.84
N MET A 49 11.46 -21.22 8.95
CA MET A 49 10.55 -21.64 7.89
C MET A 49 10.53 -20.64 6.73
N TYR A 50 10.52 -19.34 7.06
CA TYR A 50 10.65 -18.23 6.12
C TYR A 50 11.96 -18.34 5.33
N ARG A 51 13.09 -18.52 6.02
CA ARG A 51 14.42 -18.69 5.41
C ARG A 51 14.43 -19.80 4.37
N LYS A 52 13.92 -20.98 4.75
CA LYS A 52 13.85 -22.13 3.85
C LYS A 52 13.00 -21.86 2.60
N ARG A 53 11.92 -21.08 2.73
CA ARG A 53 11.10 -20.66 1.57
C ARG A 53 11.84 -19.65 0.70
N ALA A 54 12.51 -18.67 1.30
CA ALA A 54 13.32 -17.70 0.60
C ALA A 54 14.45 -18.36 -0.20
N GLU A 55 15.21 -19.26 0.42
CA GLU A 55 16.27 -20.04 -0.24
C GLU A 55 15.73 -20.84 -1.44
N LYS A 56 14.58 -21.51 -1.27
CA LYS A 56 13.93 -22.28 -2.34
C LYS A 56 13.53 -21.40 -3.54
N ASN A 57 13.15 -20.15 -3.28
CA ASN A 57 12.76 -19.19 -4.31
C ASN A 57 13.95 -18.36 -4.83
N GLY A 58 15.16 -18.58 -4.32
CA GLY A 58 16.36 -17.82 -4.68
C GLY A 58 16.36 -16.38 -4.19
N TYR A 59 15.65 -16.08 -3.10
CA TYR A 59 15.59 -14.74 -2.51
C TYR A 59 16.77 -14.50 -1.56
N THR A 60 17.39 -13.33 -1.69
CA THR A 60 18.44 -12.83 -0.81
C THR A 60 18.01 -11.50 -0.19
N TYR A 61 18.53 -11.17 1.00
CA TYR A 61 18.14 -9.96 1.75
C TYR A 61 19.40 -9.23 2.22
N SER A 62 19.85 -8.24 1.45
CA SER A 62 21.06 -7.46 1.76
C SER A 62 20.81 -6.22 2.62
N ILE A 63 19.55 -5.75 2.68
CA ILE A 63 19.19 -4.48 3.33
C ILE A 63 19.06 -4.58 4.86
N GLY A 64 19.09 -5.78 5.44
CA GLY A 64 18.86 -5.97 6.87
C GLY A 64 19.20 -7.37 7.38
N SER A 65 19.11 -7.55 8.70
CA SER A 65 19.16 -8.90 9.28
C SER A 65 17.89 -9.69 8.90
N GLU A 66 17.97 -11.02 9.00
CA GLU A 66 16.80 -11.87 8.78
C GLU A 66 15.63 -11.54 9.72
N ARG A 67 15.92 -11.21 10.99
CA ARG A 67 14.90 -10.85 11.97
C ARG A 67 14.26 -9.51 11.64
N MET A 68 15.07 -8.51 11.33
CA MET A 68 14.60 -7.17 10.94
C MET A 68 13.67 -7.25 9.72
N ILE A 69 14.08 -8.00 8.69
CA ILE A 69 13.28 -8.17 7.47
C ILE A 69 11.98 -8.91 7.75
N PHE A 70 12.01 -9.94 8.59
CA PHE A 70 10.80 -10.63 9.00
C PHE A 70 9.84 -9.69 9.74
N GLU A 71 10.33 -8.86 10.66
CA GLU A 71 9.52 -7.86 11.36
C GLU A 71 8.88 -6.86 10.38
N TYR A 72 9.63 -6.34 9.41
CA TYR A 72 9.09 -5.47 8.35
C TYR A 72 8.04 -6.15 7.47
N ILE A 73 8.23 -7.42 7.09
CA ILE A 73 7.22 -8.20 6.37
C ILE A 73 5.92 -8.27 7.17
N VAL A 74 6.01 -8.44 8.49
CA VAL A 74 4.82 -8.45 9.36
C VAL A 74 4.19 -7.07 9.46
N LEU A 75 4.96 -5.99 9.53
CA LEU A 75 4.42 -4.62 9.56
C LEU A 75 3.73 -4.23 8.24
N GLU A 76 4.27 -4.69 7.11
CA GLU A 76 3.71 -4.50 5.76
C GLU A 76 2.36 -5.20 5.55
N TYR A 77 2.08 -6.26 6.33
CA TYR A 77 0.89 -7.07 6.18
C TYR A 77 -0.41 -6.26 6.11
N SER A 78 -0.62 -5.31 7.04
CA SER A 78 -1.86 -4.53 7.06
C SER A 78 -1.98 -3.63 5.82
N PHE A 79 -0.88 -3.02 5.37
CA PHE A 79 -0.87 -2.16 4.20
C PHE A 79 -1.26 -2.96 2.95
N ALA A 80 -0.57 -4.08 2.72
CA ALA A 80 -0.75 -4.90 1.53
C ALA A 80 -2.07 -5.68 1.51
N PHE A 81 -2.58 -6.09 2.68
CA PHE A 81 -3.89 -6.75 2.81
C PHE A 81 -5.02 -5.86 2.25
N TRP A 82 -5.09 -4.60 2.70
CA TRP A 82 -6.08 -3.64 2.23
C TRP A 82 -5.82 -3.18 0.80
N GLN A 83 -4.56 -2.88 0.45
CA GLN A 83 -4.16 -2.49 -0.90
C GLN A 83 -4.69 -3.51 -1.92
N TRP A 84 -4.36 -4.78 -1.77
CA TRP A 84 -4.66 -5.75 -2.81
C TRP A 84 -6.04 -6.40 -2.68
N GLY A 85 -6.61 -6.46 -1.46
CA GLY A 85 -7.89 -7.12 -1.20
C GLY A 85 -7.93 -8.53 -1.80
N LYS A 86 -6.84 -9.31 -1.63
CA LYS A 86 -6.76 -10.69 -2.16
C LYS A 86 -7.58 -11.68 -1.34
N GLU A 87 -7.82 -11.34 -0.08
CA GLU A 87 -8.44 -12.19 0.93
C GLU A 87 -9.39 -11.35 1.77
N ASP A 88 -10.40 -12.03 2.31
CA ASP A 88 -11.39 -11.44 3.19
C ASP A 88 -10.95 -11.54 4.64
N CYS A 89 -11.63 -10.77 5.48
CA CYS A 89 -11.34 -10.79 6.90
C CYS A 89 -11.68 -12.11 7.62
N SER A 90 -12.47 -12.97 6.98
CA SER A 90 -12.73 -14.35 7.42
C SER A 90 -11.54 -15.26 7.19
N ASP A 91 -10.66 -14.94 6.24
CA ASP A 91 -9.55 -15.80 5.84
C ASP A 91 -8.33 -15.64 6.74
N ILE A 92 -8.29 -14.57 7.54
CA ILE A 92 -7.23 -14.32 8.52
C ILE A 92 -7.21 -15.48 9.55
N PRO A 93 -6.10 -16.25 9.63
CA PRO A 93 -6.00 -17.38 10.52
C PRO A 93 -6.20 -17.00 11.99
N SER A 94 -6.79 -17.91 12.75
CA SER A 94 -6.85 -17.75 14.21
C SER A 94 -5.46 -17.88 14.82
N VAL A 95 -5.34 -17.45 16.09
CA VAL A 95 -4.08 -17.61 16.83
C VAL A 95 -3.73 -19.06 17.11
N ASP A 96 -4.68 -19.99 17.02
CA ASP A 96 -4.42 -21.43 17.21
C ASP A 96 -3.95 -22.12 15.93
N ALA A 97 -3.88 -21.38 14.81
CA ALA A 97 -3.40 -21.90 13.54
C ALA A 97 -1.94 -22.37 13.65
N THR A 98 -1.58 -23.32 12.80
CA THR A 98 -0.22 -23.83 12.72
C THR A 98 0.73 -22.77 12.15
N ASN A 99 2.02 -22.88 12.49
CA ASN A 99 3.06 -21.99 11.96
C ASN A 99 3.10 -21.99 10.42
N LYS A 100 2.77 -23.12 9.79
CA LYS A 100 2.71 -23.24 8.32
C LYS A 100 1.56 -22.41 7.72
N GLU A 101 0.40 -22.42 8.36
CA GLU A 101 -0.77 -21.63 7.96
C GLU A 101 -0.53 -20.15 8.15
N LEU A 102 -0.02 -19.75 9.33
CA LEU A 102 0.35 -18.36 9.62
C LEU A 102 1.32 -17.81 8.58
N LEU A 103 2.41 -18.55 8.29
CA LEU A 103 3.42 -18.11 7.35
C LEU A 103 2.93 -18.07 5.90
N LYS A 104 2.07 -19.02 5.50
CA LYS A 104 1.47 -19.02 4.16
C LYS A 104 0.56 -17.80 3.97
N HIS A 105 -0.27 -17.51 4.96
CA HIS A 105 -1.14 -16.33 4.95
C HIS A 105 -0.35 -15.02 4.86
N LEU A 106 0.76 -14.94 5.61
CA LEU A 106 1.66 -13.79 5.58
C LEU A 106 2.22 -13.59 4.17
N GLU A 107 2.77 -14.64 3.55
CA GLU A 107 3.39 -14.59 2.22
C GLU A 107 2.39 -14.21 1.10
N THR A 108 1.13 -14.62 1.21
CA THR A 108 0.08 -14.27 0.22
C THR A 108 -0.17 -12.75 0.17
N ASN A 109 -0.16 -12.11 1.34
CA ASN A 109 -0.52 -10.69 1.49
C ASN A 109 0.72 -9.78 1.50
N SER A 110 1.76 -10.16 2.24
CA SER A 110 3.05 -9.48 2.33
C SER A 110 4.13 -10.37 1.73
N SER A 111 4.37 -10.21 0.43
CA SER A 111 5.27 -11.09 -0.32
C SER A 111 6.70 -10.97 0.19
N PHE A 112 7.32 -12.11 0.48
CA PHE A 112 8.74 -12.15 0.88
C PHE A 112 9.66 -11.56 -0.18
N ARG A 113 9.27 -11.64 -1.46
CA ARG A 113 10.01 -11.03 -2.56
C ARG A 113 10.11 -9.51 -2.41
N TYR A 114 9.13 -8.83 -1.82
CA TYR A 114 9.08 -7.37 -1.76
C TYR A 114 10.29 -6.77 -1.02
N PHE A 115 10.78 -7.45 0.02
CA PHE A 115 11.99 -7.04 0.75
C PHE A 115 13.27 -7.73 0.27
N ALA A 116 13.16 -8.67 -0.67
CA ALA A 116 14.30 -9.38 -1.23
C ALA A 116 15.03 -8.51 -2.26
N ASP A 117 16.33 -8.72 -2.43
CA ASP A 117 17.16 -7.99 -3.40
C ASP A 117 16.56 -8.05 -4.81
N GLN A 118 16.01 -9.21 -5.19
CA GLN A 118 15.39 -9.45 -6.50
C GLN A 118 14.07 -8.69 -6.68
N GLY A 119 13.37 -8.35 -5.60
CA GLY A 119 12.18 -7.51 -5.64
C GLY A 119 12.51 -6.03 -5.61
N LEU A 120 13.56 -5.65 -4.87
CA LEU A 120 13.98 -4.27 -4.67
C LEU A 120 14.76 -3.69 -5.84
N GLU A 121 15.71 -4.43 -6.41
CA GLU A 121 16.57 -3.96 -7.51
C GLU A 121 15.80 -3.27 -8.65
N PRO A 122 14.71 -3.85 -9.22
CA PRO A 122 13.98 -3.20 -10.31
C PRO A 122 13.20 -1.94 -9.90
N ILE A 123 12.95 -1.73 -8.60
CA ILE A 123 12.18 -0.59 -8.07
C ILE A 123 13.02 0.35 -7.21
N ALA A 124 14.32 0.12 -7.06
CA ALA A 124 15.21 0.97 -6.28
C ALA A 124 15.18 2.45 -6.70
N PRO A 125 15.12 2.81 -8.01
CA PRO A 125 14.97 4.20 -8.42
C PRO A 125 13.69 4.86 -7.92
N PHE A 126 12.60 4.09 -7.78
CA PHE A 126 11.35 4.59 -7.21
C PHE A 126 11.54 4.98 -5.73
N PHE A 127 12.18 4.14 -4.92
CA PHE A 127 12.41 4.47 -3.52
C PHE A 127 13.31 5.69 -3.33
N TYR A 128 14.33 5.84 -4.20
CA TYR A 128 15.13 7.07 -4.22
C TYR A 128 14.23 8.29 -4.44
N GLN A 129 13.39 8.29 -5.49
CA GLN A 129 12.50 9.41 -5.77
C GLN A 129 11.43 9.62 -4.70
N ALA A 130 10.92 8.54 -4.11
CA ALA A 130 9.98 8.59 -3.00
C ALA A 130 10.55 9.35 -1.80
N TYR A 131 11.84 9.14 -1.49
CA TYR A 131 12.50 9.78 -0.37
C TYR A 131 13.21 11.10 -0.70
N THR A 132 13.30 11.50 -1.97
CA THR A 132 13.75 12.86 -2.33
C THR A 132 12.60 13.82 -2.60
N GLU A 133 11.50 13.37 -3.20
CA GLU A 133 10.47 14.29 -3.73
C GLU A 133 9.03 13.79 -3.53
N MET A 134 8.74 12.50 -3.76
CA MET A 134 7.35 12.05 -3.89
C MET A 134 6.65 11.75 -2.56
N GLY A 135 7.39 11.39 -1.52
CA GLY A 135 6.86 10.86 -0.27
C GLY A 135 6.42 9.40 -0.37
N TYR A 136 6.32 8.73 0.78
CA TYR A 136 5.89 7.34 0.90
C TYR A 136 5.11 7.10 2.21
N TYR A 137 5.03 5.86 2.67
CA TYR A 137 4.58 5.52 4.02
C TYR A 137 5.74 4.93 4.83
N GLY A 138 5.67 5.10 6.15
CA GLY A 138 6.39 4.29 7.14
C GLY A 138 5.44 3.32 7.82
N TYR A 139 5.69 2.96 9.08
CA TYR A 139 4.85 1.99 9.79
C TYR A 139 4.43 2.49 11.19
N ASP A 140 3.13 2.44 11.48
CA ASP A 140 2.61 2.70 12.83
C ASP A 140 2.76 1.42 13.68
N ILE A 141 3.75 1.41 14.57
CA ILE A 141 4.05 0.26 15.44
C ILE A 141 3.40 0.33 16.82
N THR A 142 2.46 1.25 17.05
CA THR A 142 1.85 1.45 18.37
C THR A 142 1.36 0.14 19.01
N ASP A 143 0.78 -0.76 18.22
CA ASP A 143 0.24 -2.06 18.69
C ASP A 143 1.29 -3.20 18.75
N PHE A 144 2.55 -2.95 18.39
CA PHE A 144 3.57 -4.00 18.19
C PHE A 144 4.91 -3.73 18.91
N LYS A 145 5.12 -2.54 19.47
CA LYS A 145 6.38 -2.14 20.15
C LYS A 145 6.92 -3.16 21.16
N ASP A 146 6.03 -3.86 21.87
CA ASP A 146 6.39 -4.87 22.88
C ASP A 146 6.93 -6.19 22.29
N LEU A 147 6.80 -6.40 20.98
CA LEU A 147 7.15 -7.64 20.29
C LEU A 147 8.27 -7.47 19.26
N LEU A 148 8.53 -6.25 18.79
CA LEU A 148 9.62 -5.94 17.88
C LEU A 148 10.96 -6.01 18.62
N ARG A 149 11.96 -6.66 18.02
CA ARG A 149 13.30 -6.82 18.59
C ARG A 149 14.37 -6.05 17.84
N GLU A 150 14.16 -5.77 16.55
CA GLU A 150 15.15 -5.05 15.73
C GLU A 150 14.57 -3.82 15.04
N VAL A 151 13.27 -3.76 14.79
CA VAL A 151 12.61 -2.58 14.21
C VAL A 151 12.09 -1.66 15.31
N GLU A 152 12.96 -0.79 15.82
CA GLU A 152 12.60 0.17 16.89
C GLU A 152 11.91 1.43 16.34
N GLU A 153 12.46 1.99 15.25
CA GLU A 153 11.96 3.18 14.57
C GLU A 153 11.71 2.85 13.09
N PRO A 154 10.53 2.29 12.78
CA PRO A 154 10.24 1.80 11.45
C PRO A 154 10.10 2.95 10.47
N THR A 155 10.92 2.90 9.43
CA THR A 155 10.81 3.77 8.27
C THR A 155 10.95 2.95 7.00
N SER A 156 10.39 3.42 5.89
CA SER A 156 10.67 2.82 4.57
C SER A 156 12.02 3.26 3.99
N LYS A 157 12.83 4.05 4.71
CA LYS A 157 14.25 4.31 4.37
C LYS A 157 15.09 3.04 4.32
N ILE A 158 14.62 1.93 4.86
CA ILE A 158 15.30 0.62 4.73
C ILE A 158 15.50 0.18 3.27
N PHE A 159 14.69 0.70 2.35
CA PHE A 159 14.81 0.39 0.93
C PHE A 159 15.88 1.22 0.23
N LEU A 160 16.44 2.23 0.92
CA LEU A 160 17.51 3.06 0.43
C LEU A 160 18.88 2.46 0.77
N PRO A 161 19.92 2.74 -0.03
CA PRO A 161 21.30 2.44 0.36
C PRO A 161 21.64 3.10 1.71
N LYS A 162 22.32 2.38 2.61
CA LYS A 162 22.63 2.86 3.98
C LYS A 162 23.38 4.18 4.04
N ASP A 163 24.18 4.49 3.02
CA ASP A 163 25.00 5.70 2.95
C ASP A 163 24.31 6.85 2.16
N SER A 164 23.00 6.72 1.91
CA SER A 164 22.24 7.77 1.24
C SER A 164 21.84 8.87 2.22
N ASN A 165 22.47 10.03 2.09
CA ASN A 165 22.04 11.27 2.75
C ASN A 165 21.11 12.02 1.79
N LEU A 166 19.85 11.60 1.74
CA LEU A 166 18.84 12.24 0.92
C LEU A 166 18.13 13.34 1.72
N ASP A 167 18.04 14.52 1.13
CA ASP A 167 17.18 15.59 1.61
C ASP A 167 15.81 15.47 0.92
N PHE A 168 14.75 15.37 1.71
CA PHE A 168 13.39 15.32 1.19
C PHE A 168 12.86 16.75 0.93
N ASP A 169 12.45 17.01 -0.31
CA ASP A 169 11.78 18.24 -0.73
C ASP A 169 10.36 17.93 -1.24
N CYS A 170 9.35 18.32 -0.46
CA CYS A 170 7.95 18.12 -0.84
C CYS A 170 7.42 19.15 -1.85
N SER A 171 8.23 20.12 -2.30
CA SER A 171 7.79 21.20 -3.18
C SER A 171 7.15 20.67 -4.47
N LEU A 172 7.79 19.70 -5.12
CA LEU A 172 7.30 19.07 -6.35
C LEU A 172 5.89 18.51 -6.18
N MET A 173 5.65 17.73 -5.13
CA MET A 173 4.34 17.11 -4.92
C MET A 173 3.27 18.11 -4.50
N HIS A 174 3.63 19.16 -3.77
CA HIS A 174 2.72 20.26 -3.48
C HIS A 174 2.33 21.02 -4.75
N ASP A 175 3.30 21.31 -5.62
CA ASP A 175 3.07 21.97 -6.90
C ASP A 175 2.18 21.12 -7.81
N ILE A 176 2.43 19.81 -7.90
CA ILE A 176 1.56 18.87 -8.63
C ILE A 176 0.15 18.86 -8.04
N ASN A 177 0.02 18.78 -6.71
CA ASN A 177 -1.29 18.77 -6.05
C ASN A 177 -2.07 20.07 -6.33
N ILE A 178 -1.44 21.23 -6.21
CA ILE A 178 -2.05 22.53 -6.51
C ILE A 178 -2.40 22.63 -8.00
N TRP A 179 -1.51 22.20 -8.90
CA TRP A 179 -1.75 22.25 -10.33
C TRP A 179 -2.93 21.35 -10.72
N VAL A 180 -3.00 20.13 -10.20
CA VAL A 180 -4.13 19.23 -10.46
C VAL A 180 -5.43 19.85 -9.95
N GLN A 181 -5.42 20.45 -8.77
CA GLN A 181 -6.60 21.09 -8.17
C GLN A 181 -7.10 22.30 -8.97
N LYS A 182 -6.20 23.10 -9.55
CA LYS A 182 -6.54 24.38 -10.22
C LYS A 182 -6.63 24.29 -11.73
N HIS A 183 -5.91 23.35 -12.34
CA HIS A 183 -5.68 23.30 -13.78
C HIS A 183 -5.90 21.91 -14.39
N GLY A 184 -6.05 20.86 -13.56
CA GLY A 184 -6.26 19.47 -13.97
C GLY A 184 -7.61 19.17 -14.59
N ASN A 185 -8.04 19.93 -15.61
CA ASN A 185 -9.27 19.66 -16.35
C ASN A 185 -9.17 18.35 -17.14
N ASN A 186 -10.33 17.72 -17.37
CA ASN A 186 -10.50 16.47 -18.10
C ASN A 186 -9.72 15.30 -17.49
N MET A 187 -9.54 15.31 -16.17
CA MET A 187 -8.93 14.22 -15.42
C MET A 187 -10.01 13.38 -14.73
N LEU A 188 -10.09 12.10 -15.10
CA LEU A 188 -10.91 11.10 -14.41
C LEU A 188 -10.03 10.24 -13.51
N PHE A 189 -10.12 10.47 -12.20
CA PHE A 189 -9.40 9.69 -11.19
C PHE A 189 -10.24 8.50 -10.72
N ILE A 190 -9.63 7.31 -10.71
CA ILE A 190 -10.27 6.06 -10.31
C ILE A 190 -9.56 5.48 -9.08
N TYR A 191 -10.31 5.25 -8.00
CA TYR A 191 -9.82 4.73 -6.72
C TYR A 191 -10.66 3.55 -6.23
N GLY A 192 -10.06 2.64 -5.46
CA GLY A 192 -10.78 1.67 -4.63
C GLY A 192 -10.94 2.21 -3.20
N GLU A 193 -12.12 2.06 -2.61
CA GLU A 193 -12.38 2.51 -1.23
C GLU A 193 -11.42 1.90 -0.21
N ASN A 194 -11.13 0.60 -0.34
CA ASN A 194 -10.27 -0.15 0.58
C ASN A 194 -8.79 -0.12 0.20
N ASP A 195 -8.43 0.42 -0.97
CA ASP A 195 -7.02 0.55 -1.36
C ASP A 195 -6.29 1.52 -0.42
N THR A 196 -5.25 1.04 0.26
CA THR A 196 -4.44 1.87 1.18
C THR A 196 -3.90 3.14 0.51
N TRP A 197 -3.58 3.09 -0.78
CA TRP A 197 -3.12 4.26 -1.53
C TRP A 197 -4.19 5.32 -1.78
N SER A 198 -5.48 4.98 -1.64
CA SER A 198 -6.56 5.97 -1.68
C SER A 198 -6.52 6.96 -0.51
N ALA A 199 -5.76 6.66 0.55
CA ALA A 199 -5.54 7.58 1.67
C ALA A 199 -4.96 8.93 1.23
N THR A 200 -4.11 8.93 0.20
CA THR A 200 -3.48 10.14 -0.35
C THR A 200 -4.05 10.51 -1.72
N ALA A 201 -5.28 10.07 -2.00
CA ALA A 201 -6.00 10.42 -3.21
C ALA A 201 -6.14 11.93 -3.39
N VAL A 202 -6.15 12.36 -4.65
CA VAL A 202 -6.41 13.75 -5.05
C VAL A 202 -7.71 14.23 -4.42
N GLN A 203 -7.68 15.44 -3.86
CA GLN A 203 -8.85 16.13 -3.33
C GLN A 203 -9.27 17.21 -4.33
N LEU A 204 -10.46 17.07 -4.91
CA LEU A 204 -10.98 18.03 -5.88
C LEU A 204 -11.57 19.24 -5.15
N THR A 205 -11.21 20.45 -5.61
CA THR A 205 -11.69 21.72 -5.02
C THR A 205 -12.94 22.25 -5.71
N GLY A 206 -13.30 21.71 -6.88
CA GLY A 206 -14.38 22.21 -7.74
C GLY A 206 -13.93 23.28 -8.75
N GLU A 207 -12.65 23.67 -8.76
CA GLU A 207 -12.11 24.65 -9.73
C GLU A 207 -11.87 24.07 -11.13
N THR A 208 -11.88 22.74 -11.26
CA THR A 208 -11.72 22.02 -12.53
C THR A 208 -12.95 21.17 -12.80
N ASN A 209 -13.13 20.73 -14.05
CA ASN A 209 -14.13 19.72 -14.38
C ASN A 209 -13.66 18.28 -14.11
N ALA A 210 -12.56 18.08 -13.36
CA ALA A 210 -12.09 16.75 -13.02
C ALA A 210 -13.15 15.94 -12.26
N VAL A 211 -13.14 14.62 -12.46
CA VAL A 211 -14.06 13.69 -11.82
C VAL A 211 -13.27 12.67 -11.02
N LYS A 212 -13.70 12.42 -9.79
CA LYS A 212 -13.17 11.37 -8.92
C LYS A 212 -14.23 10.30 -8.71
N MET A 213 -13.92 9.07 -9.09
CA MET A 213 -14.74 7.89 -8.89
C MET A 213 -14.07 6.97 -7.87
N VAL A 214 -14.80 6.59 -6.83
CA VAL A 214 -14.31 5.68 -5.79
C VAL A 214 -15.23 4.47 -5.75
N LYS A 215 -14.68 3.28 -6.00
CA LYS A 215 -15.45 2.04 -5.95
C LYS A 215 -15.57 1.57 -4.51
N GLU A 216 -16.79 1.58 -3.97
CA GLU A 216 -17.12 0.97 -2.67
C GLU A 216 -16.66 -0.49 -2.62
N GLY A 217 -16.00 -0.87 -1.53
CA GLY A 217 -15.37 -2.17 -1.33
C GLY A 217 -14.16 -2.45 -2.24
N GLY A 218 -13.85 -1.59 -3.21
CA GLY A 218 -12.81 -1.80 -4.21
C GLY A 218 -11.39 -1.66 -3.65
N ALA A 219 -10.43 -2.32 -4.28
CA ALA A 219 -9.02 -2.34 -3.90
C ALA A 219 -8.12 -1.73 -5.02
N HIS A 220 -6.80 -1.92 -4.96
CA HIS A 220 -5.82 -1.34 -5.89
C HIS A 220 -6.01 -1.76 -7.36
N ARG A 221 -6.73 -2.86 -7.58
CA ARG A 221 -7.10 -3.36 -8.90
C ARG A 221 -8.36 -2.71 -9.50
N THR A 222 -9.01 -1.78 -8.80
CA THR A 222 -10.19 -1.07 -9.30
C THR A 222 -9.88 -0.37 -10.63
N ARG A 223 -10.72 -0.63 -11.63
CA ARG A 223 -10.70 0.01 -12.96
C ARG A 223 -12.10 0.48 -13.31
N ILE A 224 -12.28 1.14 -14.47
CA ILE A 224 -13.61 1.55 -14.97
C ILE A 224 -14.57 0.34 -15.00
N ASN A 225 -14.09 -0.84 -15.38
CA ASN A 225 -14.91 -2.06 -15.45
C ASN A 225 -15.34 -2.62 -14.08
N SER A 226 -14.79 -2.10 -12.98
CA SER A 226 -15.14 -2.52 -11.61
C SER A 226 -16.42 -1.87 -11.08
N PHE A 227 -16.89 -0.80 -11.73
CA PHE A 227 -18.08 -0.06 -11.32
C PHE A 227 -19.36 -0.72 -11.81
N ASP A 228 -20.51 -0.37 -11.22
CA ASP A 228 -21.79 -0.84 -11.74
C ASP A 228 -22.16 -0.13 -13.06
N GLU A 229 -23.19 -0.61 -13.75
CA GLU A 229 -23.57 -0.08 -15.07
C GLU A 229 -23.94 1.41 -15.03
N LYS A 230 -24.51 1.90 -13.93
CA LYS A 230 -24.88 3.32 -13.81
C LYS A 230 -23.64 4.19 -13.64
N GLU A 231 -22.72 3.76 -12.81
CA GLU A 231 -21.44 4.43 -12.58
C GLU A 231 -20.53 4.37 -13.82
N LYS A 232 -20.49 3.23 -14.51
CA LYS A 232 -19.81 3.07 -15.80
C LYS A 232 -20.38 4.02 -16.84
N GLU A 233 -21.70 4.10 -16.98
CA GLU A 233 -22.31 5.01 -17.95
C GLU A 233 -21.92 6.45 -17.63
N ARG A 234 -21.98 6.88 -16.37
CA ARG A 234 -21.48 8.20 -15.96
C ARG A 234 -20.02 8.42 -16.37
N ILE A 235 -19.15 7.42 -16.17
CA ILE A 235 -17.74 7.49 -16.59
C ILE A 235 -17.63 7.66 -18.09
N PHE A 236 -18.32 6.84 -18.88
CA PHE A 236 -18.24 6.89 -20.33
C PHE A 236 -18.82 8.18 -20.89
N SER A 237 -20.01 8.61 -20.45
CA SER A 237 -20.59 9.89 -20.88
C SER A 237 -19.64 11.07 -20.59
N THR A 238 -18.97 11.06 -19.43
CA THR A 238 -17.95 12.08 -19.09
C THR A 238 -16.78 12.06 -20.07
N LEU A 239 -16.27 10.88 -20.41
CA LEU A 239 -15.18 10.73 -21.37
C LEU A 239 -15.58 11.13 -22.79
N GLU A 240 -16.80 10.78 -23.22
CA GLU A 240 -17.35 11.16 -24.52
C GLU A 240 -17.52 12.67 -24.65
N GLU A 241 -18.01 13.33 -23.60
CA GLU A 241 -18.11 14.80 -23.55
C GLU A 241 -16.74 15.46 -23.73
N TRP A 242 -15.70 14.97 -23.04
CA TRP A 242 -14.36 15.53 -23.13
C TRP A 242 -13.65 15.24 -24.44
N LEU A 243 -13.87 14.05 -25.02
CA LEU A 243 -13.20 13.60 -26.24
C LEU A 243 -13.94 14.01 -27.52
N GLY A 244 -15.23 14.32 -27.43
CA GLY A 244 -16.08 14.63 -28.58
C GLY A 244 -16.32 13.43 -29.51
N ILE A 245 -16.24 12.20 -28.97
CA ILE A 245 -16.46 10.95 -29.71
C ILE A 245 -17.39 10.03 -28.92
N GLU A 246 -18.07 9.13 -29.62
CA GLU A 246 -18.81 8.03 -28.99
C GLU A 246 -17.86 6.87 -28.69
N ILE A 247 -17.94 6.33 -27.47
CA ILE A 247 -17.13 5.21 -27.01
C ILE A 247 -17.99 3.94 -27.04
N GLU A 248 -17.55 2.94 -27.79
CA GLU A 248 -18.20 1.62 -27.79
C GLU A 248 -18.17 1.03 -26.37
N ARG A 249 -19.36 0.75 -25.81
CA ARG A 249 -19.51 0.09 -24.51
C ARG A 249 -19.13 -1.39 -24.67
N LYS A 250 -18.13 -1.85 -23.92
CA LYS A 250 -17.65 -3.24 -23.90
C LYS A 250 -17.96 -3.93 -22.58
#